data_AF-A0A316HSH0-F1
#
_entry.id   AF-A0A316HSH0-F1
#
_cell.length_a   1.000
_cell.length_b   1.000
_cell.length_c   1.000
_cell.angle_alpha   90.00
_cell.angle_beta   90.00
_cell.angle_gamma   90.00
#
_symmetry.space_group_name_H-M   'P 1'
#
loop_
_entity.id
_entity.type
_entity.pdbx_description
1 polymer ?
#
loop_
_entity_poly.entity_id
_entity_poly.type
_entity_poly.pdbx_seq_one_letter_code
_entity_poly.pdbx_strand_id
1 'polypeptide(L)'
;MAEHTYRVLVRGRFADLTDDQRATLREHLKGSDLLRDGGFSEEGGLTFDEKLDFFSYRVILTAPSDPREGKPDEAGLRRAAAALDALGVDFRGLRAAVTDMDEMKINRPKRLA
;
A
#
# COMPACT_ATOMS: atom_id res chain seq x y z
N MET A 1 -3.91 5.93 -25.43
CA MET A 1 -2.77 6.05 -24.48
C MET A 1 -2.56 4.68 -23.88
N ALA A 2 -1.31 4.27 -23.63
CA ALA A 2 -1.07 2.95 -23.06
C ALA A 2 -1.42 2.96 -21.57
N GLU A 3 -2.10 1.93 -21.10
CA GLU A 3 -2.31 1.69 -19.67
C GLU A 3 -1.22 0.78 -19.16
N HIS A 4 -0.62 1.14 -18.03
CA HIS A 4 0.40 0.34 -17.36
C HIS A 4 -0.12 -0.13 -16.01
N THR A 5 0.43 -1.25 -15.55
CA THR A 5 0.18 -1.80 -14.22
C THR A 5 1.24 -1.30 -13.26
N TYR A 6 0.81 -0.70 -12.17
CA TYR A 6 1.67 -0.17 -11.13
C TYR A 6 1.43 -0.90 -9.82
N ARG A 7 2.52 -1.26 -9.15
CA ARG A 7 2.50 -1.63 -7.74
C ARG A 7 2.84 -0.40 -6.92
N VAL A 8 1.90 0.01 -6.07
CA VAL A 8 2.07 1.18 -5.21
C VAL A 8 2.15 0.72 -3.75
N LEU A 9 3.28 1.03 -3.14
CA LEU A 9 3.54 0.81 -1.72
C LEU A 9 3.50 2.16 -1.01
N VAL A 10 2.45 2.37 -0.22
CA VAL A 10 2.36 3.52 0.67
C VAL A 10 2.88 3.11 2.05
N ARG A 11 3.69 3.96 2.67
CA ARG A 11 4.15 3.79 4.05
C ARG A 11 3.81 5.04 4.84
N GLY A 12 3.45 4.86 6.10
CA GLY A 12 3.12 5.94 7.01
C GLY A 12 3.30 5.55 8.45
N ARG A 13 3.02 6.50 9.33
CA ARG A 13 2.93 6.31 10.76
C ARG A 13 1.52 6.62 11.21
N PHE A 14 1.04 5.87 12.20
CA PHE A 14 -0.14 6.32 12.92
C PHE A 14 0.20 7.61 13.68
N ALA A 15 -0.80 8.48 13.82
CA ALA A 15 -0.66 9.71 14.60
C ALA A 15 -0.91 9.41 16.09
N ASP A 16 -1.65 10.28 16.78
CA ASP A 16 -2.07 10.02 18.17
C ASP A 16 -3.25 9.05 18.19
N LEU A 17 -2.94 7.77 18.32
CA LEU A 17 -3.96 6.73 18.49
C LEU A 17 -4.51 6.73 19.91
N THR A 18 -5.83 6.86 20.04
CA THR A 18 -6.57 6.63 21.28
C THR A 18 -6.53 5.15 21.69
N ASP A 19 -6.83 4.87 22.96
CA ASP A 19 -6.86 3.48 23.45
C ASP A 19 -7.92 2.64 22.72
N ASP A 20 -9.08 3.23 22.37
CA ASP A 20 -10.12 2.57 21.57
C ASP A 20 -9.66 2.25 20.13
N GLN A 21 -8.95 3.17 19.47
CA GLN A 21 -8.37 2.93 18.16
C GLN A 21 -7.31 1.82 18.22
N ARG A 22 -6.46 1.83 19.26
CA ARG A 22 -5.47 0.77 19.47
C ARG A 22 -6.11 -0.59 19.72
N ALA A 23 -7.22 -0.63 20.47
CA ALA A 23 -7.98 -1.86 20.69
C ALA A 23 -8.55 -2.40 19.37
N THR A 24 -9.20 -1.54 18.59
CA THR A 24 -9.76 -1.88 17.27
C THR A 24 -8.70 -2.43 16.31
N LEU A 25 -7.54 -1.76 16.20
CA LEU A 25 -6.44 -2.22 15.35
C LEU A 25 -5.88 -3.58 15.80
N ARG A 26 -5.78 -3.82 17.11
CA ARG A 26 -5.32 -5.11 17.64
C ARG A 26 -6.32 -6.24 17.43
N GLU A 27 -7.61 -5.96 17.55
CA GLU A 27 -8.64 -6.95 17.20
C GLU A 27 -8.58 -7.30 15.71
N HIS A 28 -8.35 -6.29 14.85
CA HIS A 28 -8.09 -6.53 13.43
C HIS A 28 -6.87 -7.42 13.21
N LEU A 29 -5.74 -7.18 13.91
CA LEU A 29 -4.54 -8.03 13.80
C LEU A 29 -4.77 -9.49 14.18
N LYS A 30 -5.65 -9.77 15.14
CA LYS A 30 -5.97 -11.15 15.54
C LYS A 30 -6.72 -11.92 14.45
N GLY A 31 -7.46 -11.21 13.59
CA GLY A 31 -8.21 -11.78 12.47
C GLY A 31 -7.50 -11.72 11.13
N SER A 32 -6.49 -10.87 10.97
CA SER A 32 -5.74 -10.68 9.74
C SER A 32 -4.57 -11.66 9.63
N ASP A 33 -4.53 -12.44 8.55
CA ASP A 33 -3.39 -13.29 8.24
C ASP A 33 -2.36 -12.45 7.49
N LEU A 34 -1.41 -11.86 8.22
CA LEU A 34 -0.35 -11.00 7.67
C LEU A 34 0.43 -11.66 6.51
N LEU A 35 0.49 -13.00 6.45
CA LEU A 35 1.16 -13.74 5.38
C LEU A 35 0.30 -13.83 4.10
N ARG A 36 -1.03 -13.76 4.23
CA ARG A 36 -1.99 -13.80 3.12
C ARG A 36 -2.36 -12.39 2.64
N ASP A 37 -2.50 -11.45 3.57
CA ASP A 37 -2.94 -10.08 3.35
C ASP A 37 -1.79 -9.09 3.10
N GLY A 38 -0.53 -9.54 3.25
CA GLY A 38 0.67 -8.72 3.04
C GLY A 38 1.07 -8.51 1.57
N GLY A 39 0.35 -9.12 0.63
CA GLY A 39 0.62 -9.05 -0.81
C GLY A 39 0.19 -7.74 -1.47
N PHE A 40 0.52 -7.59 -2.76
CA PHE A 40 -0.08 -6.58 -3.61
C PHE A 40 -1.37 -7.15 -4.23
N SER A 41 -2.49 -6.48 -4.05
CA SER A 41 -3.79 -6.80 -4.64
C SER A 41 -4.44 -5.55 -5.24
N GLU A 42 -5.41 -5.72 -6.13
CA GLU A 42 -6.17 -4.60 -6.74
C GLU A 42 -7.10 -3.91 -5.73
N GLU A 43 -7.61 -4.64 -4.75
CA GLU A 43 -8.40 -4.10 -3.63
C GLU A 43 -7.53 -3.27 -2.68
N GLY A 44 -6.26 -3.66 -2.59
CA GLY A 44 -5.25 -3.11 -1.71
C GLY A 44 -5.35 -3.66 -0.28
N GLY A 45 -4.20 -3.78 0.38
CA GLY A 45 -4.08 -4.35 1.72
C GLY A 45 -3.32 -3.43 2.65
N LEU A 46 -3.93 -3.08 3.80
CA LEU A 46 -3.27 -2.40 4.90
C LEU A 46 -2.60 -3.43 5.82
N THR A 47 -1.31 -3.24 6.08
CA THR A 47 -0.51 -4.09 6.95
C THR A 47 0.16 -3.24 8.01
N PHE A 48 0.14 -3.69 9.27
CA PHE A 48 0.83 -3.06 10.40
C PHE A 48 1.18 -4.13 11.43
N ASP A 49 2.00 -3.77 12.42
CA ASP A 49 2.42 -4.67 13.49
C ASP A 49 1.83 -4.26 14.85
N GLU A 50 1.97 -5.10 15.87
CA GLU A 50 1.40 -4.91 17.21
C GLU A 50 1.88 -3.63 17.93
N LYS A 51 3.01 -3.04 17.51
CA LYS A 51 3.49 -1.77 18.05
C LYS A 51 2.61 -0.59 17.64
N LEU A 52 1.88 -0.72 16.52
CA LEU A 52 1.03 0.34 15.96
C LEU A 52 1.80 1.65 15.75
N ASP A 53 3.08 1.56 15.38
CA ASP A 53 3.93 2.72 15.08
C ASP A 53 3.89 3.09 13.59
N PHE A 54 4.00 2.06 12.75
CA PHE A 54 4.10 2.18 11.29
C PHE A 54 3.08 1.28 10.63
N PHE A 55 2.66 1.69 9.44
CA PHE A 55 1.86 0.84 8.55
C PHE A 55 2.39 0.93 7.12
N SER A 56 2.02 -0.07 6.35
CA SER A 56 2.18 -0.10 4.91
C SER A 56 0.87 -0.46 4.25
N TYR A 57 0.51 0.25 3.18
CA TYR A 57 -0.60 -0.10 2.31
C TYR A 57 -0.06 -0.47 0.94
N ARG A 58 -0.46 -1.63 0.43
CA ARG A 58 0.00 -2.16 -0.86
C ARG A 58 -1.19 -2.31 -1.79
N VAL A 59 -1.10 -1.74 -2.99
CA VAL A 59 -2.17 -1.82 -3.99
C VAL A 59 -1.61 -1.96 -5.40
N ILE A 60 -2.33 -2.68 -6.25
CA ILE A 60 -2.11 -2.74 -7.69
C ILE A 60 -3.07 -1.74 -8.35
N LEU A 61 -2.53 -0.86 -9.18
CA LEU A 61 -3.30 0.15 -9.90
C LEU A 61 -3.00 0.07 -11.38
N THR A 62 -4.04 0.16 -12.21
CA THR A 62 -3.90 0.39 -13.64
C THR A 62 -4.09 1.88 -13.89
N ALA A 63 -3.14 2.52 -14.57
CA ALA A 63 -3.22 3.92 -14.90
C ALA A 63 -2.56 4.21 -16.25
N PRO A 64 -2.91 5.34 -16.91
CA PRO A 64 -2.17 5.80 -18.07
C PRO A 64 -0.66 5.85 -17.82
N SER A 65 0.13 5.48 -18.83
CA SER A 65 1.60 5.59 -18.78
C SER A 65 2.10 7.03 -18.85
N ASP A 66 1.26 7.96 -19.31
CA ASP A 66 1.59 9.38 -19.27
C ASP A 66 1.65 9.89 -17.81
N PRO A 67 2.80 10.38 -17.33
CA PRO A 67 2.95 10.83 -15.95
C PRO A 67 2.09 12.06 -15.61
N ARG A 68 1.57 12.80 -16.60
CA ARG A 68 0.66 13.93 -16.39
C ARG A 68 -0.75 13.48 -16.04
N GLU A 69 -1.13 12.27 -16.47
CA GLU A 69 -2.48 11.73 -16.34
C GLU A 69 -2.55 10.56 -15.34
N GLY A 70 -1.56 9.66 -15.35
CA GLY A 70 -1.60 8.41 -14.61
C GLY A 70 -1.47 8.55 -13.10
N LYS A 71 -0.57 9.43 -12.63
CA LYS A 71 -0.28 9.75 -11.22
C LYS A 71 -0.58 8.61 -10.21
N PRO A 72 0.02 7.41 -10.38
CA PRO A 72 -0.28 6.24 -9.55
C PRO A 72 0.09 6.45 -8.08
N ASP A 73 1.05 7.35 -7.79
CA ASP A 73 1.42 7.75 -6.44
C ASP A 73 0.28 8.48 -5.72
N GLU A 74 -0.33 9.50 -6.34
CA GLU A 74 -1.47 10.24 -5.78
C GLU A 74 -2.68 9.31 -5.59
N ALA A 75 -2.93 8.40 -6.54
CA ALA A 75 -3.98 7.40 -6.44
C ALA A 75 -3.74 6.42 -5.28
N GLY A 76 -2.51 5.93 -5.10
CA GLY A 76 -2.14 5.07 -3.99
C GLY A 76 -2.27 5.76 -2.63
N LEU A 77 -1.84 7.03 -2.52
CA LEU A 77 -2.00 7.82 -1.31
C LEU A 77 -3.47 7.99 -0.93
N ARG A 78 -4.34 8.29 -1.90
CA ARG A 78 -5.79 8.40 -1.65
C ARG A 78 -6.41 7.09 -1.18
N ARG A 79 -6.03 5.96 -1.78
CA ARG A 79 -6.51 4.63 -1.38
C ARG A 79 -6.06 4.27 0.04
N ALA A 80 -4.79 4.54 0.38
CA ALA A 80 -4.29 4.34 1.72
C ALA A 80 -5.01 5.22 2.75
N ALA A 81 -5.23 6.50 2.44
CA ALA A 81 -5.97 7.41 3.32
C ALA A 81 -7.41 6.94 3.55
N ALA A 82 -8.11 6.51 2.49
CA ALA A 82 -9.47 5.98 2.61
C ALA A 82 -9.54 4.69 3.45
N ALA A 83 -8.55 3.80 3.34
CA ALA A 83 -8.49 2.60 4.17
C ALA A 83 -8.25 2.92 5.65
N LEU A 84 -7.45 3.93 5.96
CA LEU A 84 -7.21 4.40 7.33
C LEU A 84 -8.44 5.12 7.90
N ASP A 85 -9.12 5.92 7.08
CA ASP A 85 -10.36 6.61 7.43
C ASP A 85 -11.49 5.61 7.75
N ALA A 86 -11.61 4.52 6.97
CA ALA A 86 -12.55 3.44 7.24
C ALA A 86 -12.31 2.71 8.58
N LEU A 87 -11.05 2.72 9.06
CA LEU A 87 -10.68 2.21 10.38
C LEU A 87 -10.80 3.28 11.49
N GLY A 88 -11.10 4.53 11.11
CA GLY A 88 -11.23 5.67 12.01
C GLY A 88 -9.92 6.08 12.67
N VAL A 89 -8.77 5.94 11.99
CA VAL A 89 -7.44 6.20 12.56
C VAL A 89 -6.71 7.33 11.84
N ASP A 90 -6.10 8.21 12.62
CA ASP A 90 -5.28 9.29 12.12
C ASP A 90 -3.87 8.82 11.74
N PHE A 91 -3.29 9.49 10.75
CA PHE A 91 -1.97 9.15 10.21
C PHE A 91 -1.13 10.38 9.90
N ARG A 92 0.18 10.15 9.77
CA ARG A 92 1.16 11.18 9.41
C ARG A 92 2.28 10.64 8.55
N GLY A 93 2.87 11.54 7.75
CA GLY A 93 4.08 11.25 6.98
C GLY A 93 3.90 10.19 5.90
N LEU A 94 2.73 10.17 5.23
CA LEU A 94 2.50 9.26 4.11
C LEU A 94 3.52 9.47 2.99
N ARG A 95 4.06 8.37 2.47
CA ARG A 95 4.95 8.34 1.30
C ARG A 95 4.56 7.18 0.40
N ALA A 96 4.38 7.43 -0.88
CA ALA A 96 4.16 6.41 -1.89
C ALA A 96 5.47 6.06 -2.61
N ALA A 97 5.69 4.77 -2.84
CA ALA A 97 6.70 4.25 -3.74
C ALA A 97 5.97 3.48 -4.84
N VAL A 98 6.19 3.89 -6.08
CA VAL A 98 5.54 3.30 -7.27
C VAL A 98 6.55 2.44 -8.00
N THR A 99 6.10 1.28 -8.46
CA THR A 99 6.86 0.41 -9.35
C THR A 99 5.99 0.10 -10.57
N ASP A 100 6.42 0.56 -11.74
CA ASP A 100 5.82 0.21 -13.02
C ASP A 100 6.22 -1.24 -13.37
N MET A 101 5.21 -2.09 -13.53
CA MET A 101 5.39 -3.51 -13.83
C MET A 101 5.62 -3.77 -15.31
N ASP A 102 5.15 -2.88 -16.17
CA ASP A 102 5.24 -2.96 -17.63
C ASP A 102 6.61 -2.44 -18.12
N GLU A 103 7.19 -1.45 -17.44
CA GLU A 103 8.57 -0.99 -17.69
C GLU A 103 9.65 -1.81 -16.97
N MET A 104 9.26 -2.69 -16.04
CA MET A 104 10.23 -3.56 -15.36
C MET A 104 10.87 -4.55 -16.35
N LYS A 105 12.08 -4.22 -16.81
CA LYS A 105 12.96 -5.19 -17.48
C LYS A 105 13.20 -6.37 -16.55
N ILE A 106 12.57 -7.51 -16.84
CA ILE A 106 12.94 -8.78 -16.24
C ILE A 106 14.35 -9.12 -16.74
N ASN A 107 15.37 -8.73 -15.98
CA ASN A 107 16.74 -9.18 -16.18
C ASN A 107 16.81 -10.66 -15.76
N ARG A 108 16.45 -11.59 -16.65
CA ARG A 108 16.67 -13.01 -16.42
C ARG A 108 18.19 -13.25 -16.36
N PRO A 109 18.76 -13.79 -15.27
CA PRO A 109 20.16 -14.15 -15.26
C PRO A 109 20.40 -15.15 -16.39
N LYS A 110 21.41 -14.89 -17.25
CA LYS A 110 21.84 -15.86 -18.24
C LYS A 110 22.25 -17.13 -17.49
N ARG A 111 21.47 -18.20 -17.66
CA ARG A 111 21.85 -19.53 -17.17
C ARG A 111 23.18 -19.85 -17.87
N LEU A 112 24.27 -19.89 -17.11
CA LEU A 112 25.57 -20.33 -17.61
C LEU A 112 25.36 -21.78 -18.08
N ALA A 113 25.54 -22.00 -19.38
CA ALA A 113 25.52 -23.31 -20.01
C ALA A 113 26.90 -23.95 -19.88
#